data_AF-A0AAJ6ZDN2-F1
#
_entry.id   AF-A0AAJ6ZDN2-F1
#
_cell.length_a   1.000
_cell.length_b   1.000
_cell.length_c   1.000
_cell.angle_alpha   90.00
_cell.angle_beta   90.00
_cell.angle_gamma   90.00
#
_symmetry.space_group_name_H-M   'P 1'
#
loop_
_entity.id
_entity.type
_entity.pdbx_description
1 polymer ?
#
loop_
_entity_poly.entity_id
_entity_poly.type
_entity_poly.pdbx_seq_one_letter_code
_entity_poly.pdbx_strand_id
1 'polypeptide(L)'
;MVQIIIKYVERLIESRKVLILRKRFRPDEDPKVNVTLDSAVKDVLVAVSGYKPAIHVGSKLNDTIIVEHIADTEKAKIIAWNNTEPGDYHIEIKTGSGTINTLLTIYGTSKITFSYGFSVLKPKYMNETTNRPVAGK
;
A
#
# COMPACT_ATOMS: atom_id res chain seq x y z
N MET A 1 -4.37 -22.17 -4.88
CA MET A 1 -5.08 -20.93 -5.28
C MET A 1 -5.74 -20.24 -4.08
N VAL A 2 -6.55 -20.95 -3.28
CA VAL A 2 -7.27 -20.39 -2.11
C VAL A 2 -6.34 -19.87 -1.00
N GLN A 3 -5.26 -20.59 -0.66
CA GLN A 3 -4.32 -20.17 0.40
C GLN A 3 -3.59 -18.84 0.10
N ILE A 4 -3.33 -18.53 -1.18
CA ILE A 4 -2.62 -17.30 -1.58
C ILE A 4 -3.52 -16.07 -1.39
N ILE A 5 -4.82 -16.22 -1.71
CA ILE A 5 -5.82 -15.17 -1.53
C ILE A 5 -6.04 -14.93 -0.02
N ILE A 6 -6.05 -15.99 0.80
CA ILE A 6 -6.17 -15.85 2.26
C ILE A 6 -4.98 -15.09 2.85
N LYS A 7 -3.73 -15.41 2.48
CA LYS A 7 -2.54 -14.68 2.95
C LYS A 7 -2.58 -13.19 2.59
N TYR A 8 -3.12 -12.86 1.41
CA TYR A 8 -3.38 -11.47 1.01
C TYR A 8 -4.42 -10.84 1.94
N VAL A 9 -5.57 -11.48 2.16
CA VAL A 9 -6.66 -11.01 3.03
C VAL A 9 -6.22 -10.86 4.49
N GLU A 10 -5.40 -11.76 5.03
CA GLU A 10 -4.86 -11.70 6.39
C GLU A 10 -3.95 -10.48 6.60
N ARG A 11 -2.95 -10.31 5.73
CA ARG A 11 -2.10 -9.09 5.72
C ARG A 11 -2.95 -7.83 5.56
N LEU A 12 -4.05 -7.95 4.84
CA LEU A 12 -4.99 -6.87 4.64
C LEU A 12 -5.80 -6.52 5.91
N ILE A 13 -6.04 -7.46 6.82
CA ILE A 13 -6.86 -7.22 8.02
C ILE A 13 -6.00 -6.78 9.20
N GLU A 14 -4.76 -7.26 9.29
CA GLU A 14 -3.86 -7.01 10.43
C GLU A 14 -3.31 -5.58 10.53
N SER A 15 -3.57 -4.71 9.54
CA SER A 15 -2.98 -3.36 9.47
C SER A 15 -3.97 -2.28 9.05
N ARG A 16 -3.83 -1.07 9.63
CA ARG A 16 -4.52 0.13 9.12
C ARG A 16 -3.92 0.48 7.76
N LYS A 17 -4.69 0.21 6.70
CA LYS A 17 -4.28 0.55 5.34
C LYS A 17 -4.61 1.97 4.99
N VAL A 18 -3.70 2.55 4.23
CA VAL A 18 -3.91 3.80 3.52
C VAL A 18 -3.83 3.50 2.04
N LEU A 19 -4.83 3.93 1.28
CA LEU A 19 -4.72 3.94 -0.18
C LEU A 19 -3.73 5.05 -0.54
N ILE A 20 -2.57 4.68 -1.06
CA ILE A 20 -1.55 5.64 -1.49
C ILE A 20 -1.88 6.15 -2.89
N LEU A 21 -2.19 5.23 -3.81
CA LEU A 21 -2.47 5.57 -5.20
C LEU A 21 -3.42 4.56 -5.84
N ARG A 22 -4.31 5.06 -6.68
CA ARG A 22 -5.07 4.23 -7.62
C ARG A 22 -5.08 4.92 -8.97
N LYS A 23 -4.50 4.28 -9.99
CA LYS A 23 -4.42 4.83 -11.34
C LYS A 23 -4.82 3.78 -12.37
N ARG A 24 -5.69 4.17 -13.29
CA ARG A 24 -6.01 3.38 -14.48
C ARG A 24 -5.22 3.98 -15.64
N PHE A 25 -4.49 3.12 -16.34
CA PHE A 25 -3.77 3.45 -17.56
C PHE A 25 -4.57 2.95 -18.76
N ARG A 26 -4.61 3.79 -19.79
CA ARG A 26 -5.12 3.40 -21.11
C ARG A 26 -4.06 2.58 -21.86
N PRO A 27 -4.44 1.84 -22.91
CA PRO A 27 -3.51 0.96 -23.61
C PRO A 27 -2.38 1.70 -24.36
N ASP A 28 -2.62 2.98 -24.70
CA ASP A 28 -1.69 3.90 -25.37
C ASP A 28 -0.77 4.67 -24.41
N GLU A 29 -0.97 4.55 -23.09
CA GLU A 29 -0.18 5.24 -22.08
C GLU A 29 1.00 4.36 -21.62
N ASP A 30 2.18 4.97 -21.43
CA ASP A 30 3.32 4.33 -20.75
C ASP A 30 3.02 4.23 -19.24
N PRO A 31 2.81 3.02 -18.67
CA PRO A 31 2.27 2.89 -17.34
C PRO A 31 3.38 3.01 -16.28
N LYS A 32 3.76 4.26 -16.03
CA LYS A 32 4.72 4.68 -15.02
C LYS A 32 4.09 5.66 -14.03
N VAL A 33 4.46 5.52 -12.76
CA VAL A 33 4.09 6.46 -11.70
C VAL A 33 5.24 6.70 -10.74
N ASN A 34 5.32 7.93 -10.24
CA ASN A 34 6.15 8.25 -9.08
C ASN A 34 5.27 8.23 -7.84
N VAL A 35 5.82 7.72 -6.74
CA VAL A 35 5.18 7.67 -5.44
C VAL A 35 6.17 8.10 -4.37
N THR A 36 5.73 9.00 -3.50
CA THR A 36 6.52 9.41 -2.33
C THR A 36 5.96 8.72 -1.11
N LEU A 37 6.82 7.99 -0.39
CA LEU A 37 6.47 7.35 0.87
C LEU A 37 6.96 8.20 2.04
N ASP A 38 6.09 8.39 3.01
CA ASP A 38 6.44 9.03 4.28
C ASP A 38 7.03 8.01 5.27
N SER A 39 7.54 8.50 6.40
CA SER A 39 8.08 7.66 7.47
C SER A 39 7.04 6.87 8.25
N ALA A 40 5.77 7.17 8.04
CA ALA A 40 4.66 6.47 8.65
C ALA A 40 4.28 5.20 7.87
N VAL A 41 4.66 5.07 6.60
CA VAL A 41 4.46 3.84 5.83
C VAL A 41 5.52 2.79 6.21
N LYS A 42 5.06 1.59 6.60
CA LYS A 42 5.92 0.44 6.93
C LYS A 42 6.15 -0.47 5.75
N ASP A 43 5.05 -0.91 5.16
CA ASP A 43 5.01 -1.91 4.12
C ASP A 43 4.07 -1.41 3.02
N VAL A 44 4.42 -1.67 1.78
CA VAL A 44 3.65 -1.29 0.61
C VAL A 44 3.21 -2.54 -0.15
N LEU A 45 1.95 -2.56 -0.54
CA LEU A 45 1.36 -3.59 -1.36
C LEU A 45 0.98 -2.98 -2.71
N VAL A 46 1.57 -3.51 -3.77
CA VAL A 46 1.32 -3.04 -5.13
C VAL A 46 0.55 -4.12 -5.87
N ALA A 47 -0.65 -3.78 -6.33
CA ALA A 47 -1.51 -4.65 -7.11
C ALA A 47 -1.74 -4.05 -8.49
N VAL A 48 -1.45 -4.83 -9.52
CA VAL A 48 -1.72 -4.47 -10.91
C VAL A 48 -2.66 -5.50 -11.50
N SER A 49 -3.70 -5.04 -12.18
CA SER A 49 -4.58 -5.87 -13.02
C SER A 49 -4.47 -5.43 -14.47
N GLY A 50 -4.42 -6.39 -15.38
CA GLY A 50 -4.13 -6.19 -16.80
C GLY A 50 -3.94 -7.54 -17.50
N TYR A 51 -3.19 -7.59 -18.60
CA TYR A 51 -2.83 -8.85 -19.26
C TYR A 51 -1.33 -9.12 -19.12
N LYS A 52 -0.98 -10.22 -18.45
CA LYS A 52 0.39 -10.61 -18.08
C LYS A 52 1.22 -9.43 -17.53
N PRO A 53 0.73 -8.74 -16.48
CA PRO A 53 1.42 -7.56 -15.97
C PRO A 53 2.74 -7.94 -15.28
N ALA A 54 3.79 -7.16 -15.49
CA ALA A 54 5.04 -7.19 -14.73
C ALA A 54 5.25 -5.84 -14.02
N ILE A 55 5.77 -5.87 -12.79
CA ILE A 55 5.97 -4.70 -11.94
C ILE A 55 7.45 -4.58 -11.64
N HIS A 56 8.01 -3.39 -11.86
CA HIS A 56 9.36 -3.02 -11.46
C HIS A 56 9.27 -1.82 -10.53
N VAL A 57 9.96 -1.89 -9.40
CA VAL A 57 10.01 -0.83 -8.39
C VAL A 57 11.45 -0.36 -8.29
N GLY A 58 11.68 0.92 -8.53
CA GLY A 58 12.98 1.55 -8.43
C GLY A 58 12.98 2.74 -7.48
N SER A 59 14.14 2.99 -6.89
CA SER A 59 14.43 4.20 -6.11
C SER A 59 14.86 5.36 -7.02
N LYS A 60 14.84 6.59 -6.51
CA LYS A 60 15.42 7.76 -7.17
C LYS A 60 16.90 7.58 -7.57
N LEU A 61 17.64 6.70 -6.89
CA LEU A 61 19.02 6.34 -7.21
C LEU A 61 19.14 5.26 -8.30
N ASN A 62 18.02 4.89 -8.94
CA ASN A 62 17.94 3.82 -9.94
C ASN A 62 18.24 2.41 -9.40
N ASP A 63 18.28 2.25 -8.08
CA ASP A 63 18.38 0.95 -7.42
C ASP A 63 17.08 0.17 -7.59
N THR A 64 17.20 -1.12 -7.91
CA THR A 64 16.04 -2.03 -7.96
C THR A 64 15.69 -2.46 -6.54
N ILE A 65 14.44 -2.24 -6.14
CA ILE A 65 13.95 -2.63 -4.82
C ILE A 65 13.60 -4.12 -4.83
N ILE A 66 14.09 -4.84 -3.82
CA ILE A 66 13.72 -6.25 -3.61
C ILE A 66 12.28 -6.31 -3.09
N VAL A 67 11.45 -7.10 -3.78
CA VAL A 67 10.03 -7.26 -3.46
C VAL A 67 9.67 -8.74 -3.28
N GLU A 68 8.71 -9.00 -2.40
CA GLU A 68 8.11 -10.32 -2.21
C GLU A 68 6.99 -10.51 -3.23
N HIS A 69 7.05 -11.60 -4.00
CA HIS A 69 5.98 -11.97 -4.92
C HIS A 69 4.84 -12.63 -4.16
N ILE A 70 3.65 -12.03 -4.19
CA ILE A 70 2.47 -12.54 -3.47
C ILE A 70 1.58 -13.35 -4.41
N ALA A 71 1.26 -12.80 -5.58
CA ALA A 71 0.45 -13.47 -6.58
C ALA A 71 0.90 -13.08 -7.98
N ASP A 72 0.94 -14.06 -8.88
CA ASP A 72 1.24 -13.87 -10.29
C ASP A 72 0.27 -14.72 -11.11
N THR A 73 -0.53 -14.05 -11.93
CA THR A 73 -1.55 -14.65 -12.79
C THR A 73 -1.57 -13.92 -14.13
N GLU A 74 -2.19 -14.52 -15.14
CA GLU A 74 -2.33 -13.86 -16.44
C GLU A 74 -3.11 -12.53 -16.38
N LYS A 75 -3.90 -12.31 -15.33
CA LYS A 75 -4.77 -11.13 -15.21
C LYS A 75 -4.32 -10.12 -14.15
N ALA A 76 -3.43 -10.52 -13.27
CA ALA A 76 -3.01 -9.70 -12.14
C ALA A 76 -1.66 -10.12 -11.58
N LYS A 77 -0.92 -9.14 -11.10
CA LYS A 77 0.32 -9.32 -10.33
C LYS A 77 0.25 -8.50 -9.05
N ILE A 78 0.61 -9.13 -7.94
CA ILE A 78 0.63 -8.53 -6.61
C ILE A 78 2.00 -8.77 -6.01
N ILE A 79 2.64 -7.68 -5.60
CA ILE A 79 3.92 -7.71 -4.88
C ILE A 79 3.75 -7.00 -3.53
N ALA A 80 4.53 -7.46 -2.55
CA ALA A 80 4.68 -6.78 -1.28
C ALA A 80 6.12 -6.27 -1.18
N TRP A 81 6.24 -5.00 -0.85
CA TRP A 81 7.51 -4.36 -0.55
C TRP A 81 7.50 -4.05 0.95
N ASN A 82 8.20 -4.89 1.70
CA ASN A 82 8.23 -4.84 3.15
C ASN A 82 9.40 -3.97 3.63
N ASN A 83 9.25 -3.37 4.81
CA ASN A 83 10.27 -2.50 5.43
C ASN A 83 10.68 -1.33 4.52
N THR A 84 9.70 -0.57 4.04
CA THR A 84 9.94 0.59 3.20
C THR A 84 10.64 1.71 3.97
N GLU A 85 11.59 2.37 3.32
CA GLU A 85 12.17 3.62 3.78
C GLU A 85 11.36 4.82 3.24
N PRO A 86 11.38 5.98 3.91
CA PRO A 86 10.78 7.19 3.37
C PRO A 86 11.57 7.66 2.13
N GLY A 87 10.87 8.10 1.09
CA GLY A 87 11.55 8.61 -0.11
C GLY A 87 10.68 8.60 -1.37
N ASP A 88 11.30 9.00 -2.47
CA ASP A 88 10.69 9.00 -3.81
C ASP A 88 11.03 7.71 -4.56
N TYR A 89 10.00 7.07 -5.07
CA TYR A 89 10.09 5.82 -5.81
C TYR A 89 9.37 5.94 -7.13
N HIS A 90 9.83 5.16 -8.12
CA HIS A 90 9.17 5.03 -9.41
C HIS A 90 8.74 3.58 -9.60
N ILE A 91 7.51 3.42 -10.08
CA ILE A 91 6.94 2.11 -10.38
C ILE A 91 6.67 2.08 -11.88
N GLU A 92 7.30 1.12 -12.54
CA GLU A 92 7.10 0.85 -13.95
C GLU A 92 6.33 -0.46 -14.10
N ILE A 93 5.30 -0.42 -14.95
CA ILE A 93 4.50 -1.57 -15.27
C ILE A 93 4.79 -1.96 -16.71
N LYS A 94 4.91 -3.26 -16.99
CA LYS A 94 4.88 -3.79 -18.35
C LYS A 94 3.62 -4.62 -18.51
N THR A 95 2.87 -4.39 -19.57
CA THR A 95 1.69 -5.19 -19.94
C THR A 95 2.00 -6.02 -21.18
N GLY A 96 1.51 -7.25 -21.21
CA GLY A 96 1.62 -8.13 -22.38
C GLY A 96 0.61 -7.81 -23.50
N SER A 97 -0.26 -6.81 -23.31
CA SER A 97 -1.24 -6.38 -24.32
C SER A 97 -1.39 -4.86 -24.34
N GLY A 98 -1.26 -4.28 -25.53
CA GLY A 98 -1.48 -2.86 -25.81
C GLY A 98 -2.93 -2.50 -26.17
N THR A 99 -3.91 -3.33 -25.82
CA THR A 99 -5.34 -3.07 -26.09
C THR A 99 -6.21 -3.04 -24.85
N ILE A 100 -5.66 -3.42 -23.68
CA ILE A 100 -6.43 -3.59 -22.44
C ILE A 100 -5.96 -2.55 -21.43
N ASN A 101 -6.92 -1.92 -20.75
CA ASN A 101 -6.63 -1.00 -19.65
C ASN A 101 -5.91 -1.73 -18.51
N THR A 102 -4.92 -1.06 -17.94
CA THR A 102 -4.18 -1.56 -16.78
C THR A 102 -4.58 -0.77 -15.54
N LEU A 103 -4.94 -1.43 -14.45
CA LEU A 103 -5.26 -0.76 -13.18
C LEU A 103 -4.19 -1.06 -12.15
N LEU A 104 -3.50 -0.01 -11.70
CA LEU A 104 -2.57 -0.01 -10.59
C LEU A 104 -3.27 0.47 -9.32
N THR A 105 -3.05 -0.26 -8.24
CA THR A 105 -3.46 0.13 -6.88
C THR A 105 -2.29 -0.09 -5.93
N ILE A 106 -1.97 0.93 -5.13
CA ILE A 106 -0.90 0.92 -4.13
C ILE A 106 -1.53 1.17 -2.77
N TYR A 107 -1.32 0.24 -1.85
CA TYR A 107 -1.70 0.36 -0.46
C TYR A 107 -0.45 0.44 0.41
N GLY A 108 -0.45 1.34 1.39
CA GLY A 108 0.53 1.35 2.47
C GLY A 108 -0.07 0.82 3.76
N THR A 109 0.73 0.15 4.57
CA THR A 109 0.42 -0.13 5.96
C THR A 109 1.12 0.89 6.84
N SER A 110 0.40 1.48 7.80
CA SER A 110 0.99 2.51 8.66
C SER A 110 1.63 1.93 9.92
N LYS A 111 2.80 2.47 10.31
CA LYS A 111 3.40 2.32 11.66
C LYS A 111 2.71 3.19 12.70
N ILE A 112 1.90 4.17 12.30
CA ILE A 112 1.33 5.14 13.25
C ILE A 112 0.28 4.43 14.10
N THR A 113 0.61 4.30 15.38
CA THR A 113 -0.34 3.93 16.42
C THR A 113 -0.97 5.22 16.94
N PHE A 114 -2.17 5.56 16.49
CA PHE A 114 -2.92 6.65 17.10
C PHE A 114 -3.51 6.15 18.43
N SER A 115 -3.05 6.74 19.54
CA SER A 115 -3.70 6.58 20.83
C SER A 115 -4.73 7.70 21.01
N TYR A 116 -5.95 7.32 21.33
CA TYR A 116 -7.05 8.25 21.63
C TYR A 116 -7.47 8.04 23.07
N GLY A 117 -7.90 9.11 23.72
CA GLY A 117 -8.52 9.00 25.02
C GLY A 117 -9.62 10.02 25.23
N PHE A 118 -10.58 9.62 26.04
CA PHE A 118 -11.73 10.40 26.45
C PHE A 118 -11.38 11.16 27.73
N SER A 119 -11.80 12.41 27.82
CA SER A 119 -11.75 13.17 29.06
C SER A 119 -12.96 14.10 29.12
N VAL A 120 -13.51 14.29 30.32
CA VAL A 120 -14.64 15.20 30.56
C VAL A 120 -14.19 16.66 30.49
N LEU A 121 -12.91 16.91 30.76
CA LEU A 121 -12.29 18.22 30.74
C LEU A 121 -11.25 18.25 29.62
N LYS A 122 -10.94 19.43 29.09
CA LYS A 122 -9.88 19.56 28.08
C LYS A 122 -8.53 19.19 28.72
N PRO A 123 -7.93 18.04 28.34
CA PRO A 123 -6.69 17.60 28.96
C PRO A 123 -5.53 18.49 28.47
N LYS A 124 -4.54 18.71 29.34
CA LYS A 124 -3.26 19.30 28.95
C LYS A 124 -2.29 18.24 28.43
N TYR A 125 -2.43 17.00 28.89
CA TYR A 125 -1.56 15.87 28.55
C TYR A 125 -2.36 14.60 28.27
N MET A 126 -1.78 13.69 27.46
CA MET A 126 -2.50 12.49 27.02
C MET A 126 -2.74 11.45 28.13
N ASN A 127 -1.89 11.43 29.16
CA ASN A 127 -2.08 10.60 30.35
C ASN A 127 -3.25 11.04 31.24
N GLU A 128 -3.85 12.20 30.98
CA GLU A 128 -5.07 12.69 31.65
C GLU A 128 -6.36 12.20 30.94
N THR A 129 -6.20 11.34 29.93
CA THR A 129 -7.29 10.77 29.15
C THR A 129 -7.46 9.28 29.45
N THR A 130 -8.67 8.75 29.26
CA THR A 130 -8.99 7.34 29.47
C THR A 130 -9.34 6.66 28.15
N ASN A 131 -8.99 5.40 28.00
CA ASN A 131 -9.23 4.63 26.77
C ASN A 131 -10.71 4.21 26.62
N ARG A 132 -11.57 4.55 27.58
CA ARG A 132 -13.01 4.27 27.59
C ARG A 132 -13.80 5.57 27.74
N PRO A 133 -15.02 5.65 27.18
CA PRO A 133 -15.93 6.75 27.44
C PRO A 133 -16.13 6.95 28.94
N VAL A 134 -16.18 8.20 29.39
CA VAL A 134 -16.37 8.50 30.81
C VAL A 134 -17.86 8.31 31.13
N ALA A 135 -18.17 7.33 31.97
CA ALA A 135 -19.55 6.95 32.29
C ALA A 135 -20.33 8.13 32.91
N GLY A 136 -21.54 8.38 32.41
CA GLY A 136 -22.46 9.39 32.96
C GLY A 136 -22.52 10.73 32.24
N LYS A 137 -21.91 10.85 31.05
CA LYS A 137 -22.13 11.96 30.10
C LYS A 137 -22.23 11.44 28.67
#